data_AF-A0A9E5I676-F1
#
_entry.id   AF-A0A9E5I676-F1
#
_cell.length_a   1.000
_cell.length_b   1.000
_cell.length_c   1.000
_cell.angle_alpha   90.00
_cell.angle_beta   90.00
_cell.angle_gamma   90.00
#
_symmetry.space_group_name_H-M   'P 1'
#
loop_
_entity.id
_entity.type
_entity.pdbx_description
1 polymer ?
#
loop_
_entity_poly.entity_id
_entity_poly.type
_entity_poly.pdbx_seq_one_letter_code
_entity_poly.pdbx_strand_id
1 'polypeptide(L)' 'MTRVFAIGDVQGCLRPLNQLIKKLPQGSKLIFLGDLVNRGPDSLGALRRLKQLQEDGVAECLLGNHDLNLLACDA' A
#
# COMPACT_ATOMS: atom_id res chain seq x y z
N MET A 1 8.57 19.30 10.61
CA MET A 1 7.57 18.40 11.24
C MET A 1 7.23 17.31 10.25
N THR A 2 7.41 16.06 10.65
CA THR A 2 7.00 14.89 9.86
C THR A 2 5.49 14.86 9.74
N ARG A 3 4.96 14.72 8.53
CA ARG A 3 3.51 14.56 8.30
C ARG A 3 3.18 13.09 8.14
N VAL A 4 2.05 12.66 8.70
CA VAL A 4 1.55 11.29 8.59
C VAL A 4 0.29 11.31 7.73
N PHE A 5 0.22 10.42 6.75
CA PHE A 5 -0.93 10.26 5.87
C PHE A 5 -1.49 8.85 5.99
N ALA A 6 -2.80 8.76 6.24
CA ALA A 6 -3.55 7.52 6.11
C ALA A 6 -4.03 7.39 4.64
N ILE A 7 -3.70 6.28 4.01
CA ILE A 7 -4.04 5.97 2.62
C ILE A 7 -5.03 4.81 2.62
N GLY A 8 -6.18 5.01 1.97
CA GLY A 8 -7.17 3.97 1.80
C GLY A 8 -6.75 2.89 0.80
N ASP A 9 -7.75 2.17 0.31
CA ASP A 9 -7.61 0.98 -0.52
C ASP A 9 -6.66 1.18 -1.72
N VAL A 10 -5.70 0.28 -1.87
CA VAL A 10 -4.75 0.28 -3.01
C VAL A 10 -5.27 -0.62 -4.12
N GLN A 11 -5.86 -1.77 -3.77
CA GLN A 11 -6.50 -2.70 -4.67
C GLN A 11 -5.66 -2.99 -5.92
N GLY A 12 -4.38 -3.35 -5.75
CA GLY A 12 -3.47 -3.69 -6.85
C GLY A 12 -3.22 -2.58 -7.88
N CYS A 13 -3.51 -1.32 -7.56
CA CYS A 13 -3.34 -0.19 -8.46
C CYS A 13 -1.94 0.44 -8.35
N LEU A 14 -0.90 -0.27 -8.81
CA LEU A 14 0.50 0.18 -8.72
C LEU A 14 0.74 1.58 -9.31
N ARG A 15 0.20 1.86 -10.51
CA ARG A 15 0.42 3.15 -11.19
C ARG A 15 -0.21 4.32 -10.40
N PRO A 16 -1.51 4.29 -10.02
CA PRO A 16 -2.09 5.28 -9.13
C PRO A 16 -1.36 5.42 -7.79
N LEU A 17 -0.96 4.32 -7.16
CA LEU A 17 -0.17 4.34 -5.92
C LEU A 17 1.10 5.18 -6.07
N ASN A 18 1.90 4.91 -7.11
CA ASN A 18 3.11 5.67 -7.37
C ASN A 18 2.84 7.15 -7.70
N GLN A 19 1.74 7.46 -8.39
CA GLN A 19 1.33 8.84 -8.66
C GLN A 19 0.92 9.57 -7.38
N LEU A 20 0.20 8.90 -6.47
CA LEU A 20 -0.19 9.46 -5.19
C LEU A 20 1.03 9.79 -4.34
N ILE A 21 1.96 8.83 -4.17
CA ILE A 21 3.18 9.02 -3.38
C ILE A 21 4.01 10.21 -3.89
N LYS A 22 4.11 10.40 -5.21
CA LYS A 22 4.82 11.55 -5.81
C LYS A 22 4.20 12.91 -5.47
N LYS A 23 2.92 12.95 -5.11
CA LYS A 23 2.23 14.19 -4.72
C LYS A 23 2.36 14.50 -3.22
N LEU A 24 2.79 13.53 -2.42
CA LEU A 24 2.93 13.73 -0.98
C LEU A 24 4.22 14.49 -0.67
N PRO A 25 4.25 15.31 0.40
CA PRO A 25 5.47 15.97 0.83
C PRO A 25 6.60 14.97 1.10
N GLN A 26 7.84 15.35 0.77
CA GLN A 26 9.00 14.51 1.08
C GLN A 26 9.13 14.30 2.59
N GLY A 27 9.55 13.08 2.99
CA GLY A 27 9.66 12.70 4.40
C GLY A 27 8.33 12.41 5.09
N SER A 28 7.24 12.29 4.34
CA SER A 28 5.95 11.84 4.89
C SER A 28 6.00 10.38 5.33
N LYS A 29 5.33 10.05 6.43
CA LYS A 29 5.06 8.67 6.86
C LYS A 29 3.69 8.23 6.36
N LEU A 30 3.59 7.00 5.89
CA LEU A 30 2.39 6.47 5.28
C LEU A 30 1.81 5.34 6.13
N ILE A 31 0.50 5.33 6.31
CA ILE A 31 -0.24 4.21 6.91
C ILE A 31 -1.26 3.76 5.87
N PHE A 32 -1.09 2.56 5.32
CA PHE A 32 -2.06 1.95 4.41
C PHE A 32 -3.12 1.21 5.22
N LEU A 33 -4.39 1.49 4.95
CA LEU A 33 -5.52 1.02 5.76
C LEU A 33 -6.04 -0.38 5.39
N GLY A 34 -5.33 -1.09 4.51
CA GLY A 34 -5.70 -2.42 4.03
C GLY A 34 -6.21 -2.41 2.60
N ASP A 35 -6.70 -3.57 2.15
CA ASP A 35 -7.12 -3.85 0.79
C ASP A 35 -6.04 -3.47 -0.22
N LEU A 36 -4.87 -4.07 -0.01
CA LEU A 36 -3.67 -3.82 -0.82
C LEU A 36 -3.78 -4.53 -2.17
N VAL A 37 -4.47 -5.67 -2.21
CA VAL A 37 -4.65 -6.55 -3.36
C VAL A 37 -6.08 -6.55 -3.91
N ASN A 38 -6.28 -7.28 -5.01
CA ASN A 38 -7.53 -7.49 -5.74
C ASN A 38 -8.02 -6.28 -6.57
N ARG A 39 -8.88 -6.55 -7.56
CA ARG A 39 -9.54 -5.60 -8.49
C ARG A 39 -8.63 -4.86 -9.48
N GLY A 40 -7.51 -4.32 -9.04
CA GLY A 40 -6.58 -3.61 -9.92
C GLY A 40 -5.72 -4.54 -10.77
N PRO A 41 -5.05 -3.99 -11.79
CA PRO A 41 -4.34 -4.78 -12.80
C PRO A 41 -3.00 -5.35 -12.33
N ASP A 42 -2.45 -4.93 -11.18
CA ASP A 42 -1.10 -5.28 -10.77
C ASP A 42 -0.93 -5.41 -9.24
N SER A 43 -1.61 -6.41 -8.66
CA SER A 43 -1.49 -6.73 -7.22
C SER A 43 -0.05 -7.03 -6.79
N LEU A 44 0.69 -7.83 -7.56
CA LEU A 44 2.06 -8.21 -7.21
C LEU A 44 3.02 -7.01 -7.21
N GLY A 45 2.93 -6.15 -8.23
CA GLY A 45 3.72 -4.93 -8.31
C GLY A 45 3.38 -3.95 -7.18
N ALA A 46 2.09 -3.80 -6.85
CA ALA A 46 1.65 -2.98 -5.71
C ALA A 46 2.22 -3.50 -4.39
N LEU A 47 2.09 -4.81 -4.11
CA LEU A 47 2.65 -5.43 -2.90
C LEU A 47 4.17 -5.27 -2.80
N ARG A 48 4.92 -5.51 -3.88
CA ARG A 48 6.38 -5.30 -3.90
C ARG A 48 6.73 -3.85 -3.60
N ARG A 49 5.97 -2.90 -4.14
CA ARG A 49 6.18 -1.47 -3.89
C ARG A 49 5.91 -1.10 -2.44
N LEU A 50 4.82 -1.59 -1.86
CA LEU A 50 4.46 -1.36 -0.46
C LEU A 50 5.50 -1.99 0.49
N LYS A 51 5.95 -3.21 0.20
CA LYS A 51 7.03 -3.87 0.93
C LYS A 51 8.33 -3.06 0.91
N GLN A 52 8.74 -2.53 -0.25
CA GLN A 52 9.91 -1.66 -0.32
C GLN A 52 9.76 -0.41 0.56
N LEU A 53 8.58 0.24 0.53
CA LEU A 53 8.33 1.43 1.36
C LEU A 53 8.37 1.11 2.86
N GLN A 54 7.91 -0.08 3.25
CA GLN A 54 8.01 -0.55 4.63
C GLN A 54 9.46 -0.83 5.03
N GLU A 55 10.24 -1.48 4.17
CA GLU A 55 11.67 -1.74 4.39
C GLU A 55 12.51 -0.45 4.45
N ASP A 56 12.13 0.57 3.68
CA ASP A 56 12.70 1.92 3.74
C ASP A 56 12.26 2.68 5.02
N GLY A 57 11.41 2.08 5.86
CA GLY A 57 10.83 2.70 7.05
C GLY A 57 9.89 3.86 6.74
N VAL A 58 9.35 3.96 5.53
CA VAL A 58 8.46 5.05 5.08
C VAL A 58 7.00 4.72 5.35
N ALA A 59 6.62 3.45 5.29
CA ALA A 59 5.23 3.00 5.34
C ALA A 59 4.98 1.87 6.35
N GLU A 60 3.77 1.83 6.87
CA GLU A 60 3.20 0.68 7.58
C GLU A 60 1.89 0.27 6.87
N CYS A 61 1.57 -1.02 6.86
CA CYS A 61 0.36 -1.53 6.21
C CYS A 61 -0.49 -2.34 7.18
N LEU A 62 -1.76 -1.98 7.30
CA LEU A 62 -2.78 -2.82 7.91
C LEU A 62 -3.26 -3.88 6.91
N LEU A 63 -3.87 -4.95 7.41
CA LEU A 63 -4.51 -5.97 6.58
C LEU A 63 -6.01 -5.69 6.45
N GLY A 64 -6.48 -5.57 5.21
CA GLY A 64 -7.90 -5.50 4.89
C GLY A 64 -8.53 -6.88 4.68
N ASN A 65 -9.84 -6.93 4.44
CA ASN A 65 -10.55 -8.17 4.21
C ASN A 65 -10.09 -8.89 2.95
N HIS A 66 -9.70 -8.14 1.90
CA HIS A 66 -9.18 -8.74 0.67
C HIS A 66 -7.80 -9.36 0.88
N ASP A 67 -6.95 -8.75 1.71
CA ASP A 67 -5.63 -9.26 2.05
C ASP A 67 -5.73 -10.52 2.92
N LEU A 68 -6.61 -10.50 3.93
CA LEU A 68 -6.88 -11.64 4.79
C LEU A 68 -7.45 -12.83 4.00
N ASN A 69 -8.33 -12.57 3.03
CA ASN A 69 -8.85 -13.63 2.16
C ASN A 69 -7.73 -14.26 1.32
N LEU A 70 -6.86 -13.44 0.71
CA LEU A 70 -5.70 -13.96 -0.03
C LEU A 70 -4.82 -14.86 0.86
N LEU A 71 -4.54 -14.44 2.09
CA LEU A 71 -3.75 -15.23 3.05
C LEU A 71 -4.46 -16.50 3.53
N ALA A 72 -5.79 -16.53 3.54
CA ALA A 72 -6.56 -17.68 4.03
C ALA A 72 -6.81 -18.74 2.95
N CYS A 73 -6.96 -18.33 1.69
CA CYS A 73 -7.38 -19.21 0.61
C CYS A 73 -6.26 -19.55 -0.39
N ASP A 74 -5.23 -18.72 -0.51
CA ASP A 74 -4.17 -18.86 -1.52
C ASP A 74 -2.75 -18.87 -0.92
N ALA A 75 -2.60 -19.09 0.40
CA ALA A 75 -1.31 -19.22 1.09
C ALA A 75 -0.74 -20.64 1.08
#